data_AF-A0A1H2HE99-F1
#
_entry.id   AF-A0A1H2HE99-F1
#
_cell.length_a   1.000
_cell.length_b   1.000
_cell.length_c   1.000
_cell.angle_alpha   90.00
_cell.angle_beta   90.00
_cell.angle_gamma   90.00
#
_symmetry.space_group_name_H-M   'P 1'
#
loop_
_entity.id
_entity.type
_entity.pdbx_description
1 polymer ?
#
loop_
_entity_poly.entity_id
_entity_poly.type
_entity_poly.pdbx_seq_one_letter_code
_entity_poly.pdbx_strand_id
1 'polypeptide(L)'
;MFASAKRWQLPILTVADRGGAGLFRRLPNRKGATVERAMNPLVPGDAVLCSDGGNGYRTLAAARCLEHFVVGSKPGTRVVAGCYHIQNVNSLRARYGRFIKPFCGPATKNLNGYTR
;
A
#
# COMPACT_ATOMS: atom_id res chain seq x y z
N MET A 1 17.73 -2.73 -2.33
CA MET A 1 17.29 -3.75 -3.31
C MET A 1 17.40 -5.10 -2.62
N PHE A 2 16.29 -5.79 -2.36
CA PHE A 2 16.28 -7.16 -1.81
C PHE A 2 15.32 -7.96 -2.68
N ALA A 3 15.86 -8.88 -3.48
CA ALA A 3 15.09 -9.81 -4.29
C ALA A 3 14.71 -11.00 -3.41
N SER A 4 13.45 -11.05 -2.94
CA SER A 4 12.86 -12.26 -2.36
C SER A 4 12.03 -12.95 -3.42
N ALA A 5 12.31 -14.25 -3.64
CA ALA A 5 11.69 -15.11 -4.64
C ALA A 5 10.16 -14.91 -4.68
N LYS A 6 9.60 -14.80 -5.90
CA LYS A 6 8.18 -14.47 -6.19
C LYS A 6 7.14 -15.27 -5.37
N ARG A 7 7.52 -16.44 -4.83
CA ARG A 7 6.66 -17.42 -4.15
C ARG A 7 6.23 -17.03 -2.73
N TRP A 8 6.91 -16.09 -2.07
CA TRP A 8 6.61 -15.65 -0.69
C TRP A 8 6.13 -14.20 -0.59
N GLN A 9 5.94 -13.54 -1.72
CA GLN A 9 5.45 -12.17 -1.76
C GLN A 9 3.94 -12.13 -1.53
N LEU A 10 3.54 -12.08 -0.26
CA LEU A 10 2.14 -11.89 0.10
C LEU A 10 1.63 -10.53 -0.41
N PRO A 11 0.45 -10.49 -1.04
CA PRO A 11 -0.16 -9.24 -1.44
C PRO A 11 -0.77 -8.58 -0.20
N ILE A 12 -0.04 -7.61 0.36
CA ILE A 12 -0.48 -6.84 1.52
C ILE A 12 -0.76 -5.43 1.05
N LEU A 13 -2.00 -5.00 1.27
CA LEU A 13 -2.40 -3.62 1.14
C LEU A 13 -1.95 -2.87 2.37
N THR A 14 -1.28 -1.74 2.16
CA THR A 14 -0.89 -0.82 3.23
C THR A 14 -1.53 0.53 2.92
N VAL A 15 -2.32 1.04 3.85
CA VAL A 15 -2.97 2.35 3.75
C VAL A 15 -2.52 3.17 4.95
N ALA A 16 -2.27 4.45 4.76
CA ALA A 16 -2.01 5.38 5.84
C ALA A 16 -2.61 6.75 5.50
N ASP A 17 -3.11 7.46 6.50
CA ASP A 17 -3.58 8.84 6.36
C ASP A 17 -2.58 9.84 6.96
N ARG A 18 -2.92 11.14 6.88
CA ARG A 18 -2.11 12.21 7.48
C ARG A 18 -2.25 12.33 9.00
N GLY A 19 -3.35 11.83 9.57
CA GLY A 19 -3.57 11.78 11.01
C GLY A 19 -2.73 10.71 11.71
N GLY A 20 -2.02 9.87 10.93
CA GLY A 20 -1.15 8.82 11.44
C GLY A 20 -1.86 7.48 11.59
N ALA A 21 -3.14 7.36 11.23
CA ALA A 21 -3.79 6.06 11.18
C ALA A 21 -3.23 5.26 10.01
N GLY A 22 -3.05 3.96 10.23
CA GLY A 22 -2.49 3.05 9.25
C GLY A 22 -3.14 1.69 9.34
N LEU A 23 -3.31 1.05 8.19
CA LEU A 23 -3.92 -0.28 8.07
C LEU A 23 -3.00 -1.19 7.26
N PHE A 24 -2.86 -2.43 7.74
CA PHE A 24 -2.40 -3.55 6.93
C PHE A 24 -3.53 -4.50 6.66
N ARG A 25 -3.74 -4.87 5.39
CA ARG A 25 -4.67 -5.94 5.06
C ARG A 25 -4.08 -6.89 4.05
N ARG A 26 -4.14 -8.18 4.36
CA ARG A 26 -3.84 -9.22 3.39
C ARG A 26 -4.92 -9.23 2.31
N LEU A 27 -4.50 -9.16 1.06
CA LEU A 27 -5.34 -9.40 -0.10
C LEU A 27 -5.22 -10.86 -0.56
N PRO A 28 -6.17 -11.38 -1.35
CA PRO A 28 -6.01 -12.67 -2.01
C PRO A 28 -5.05 -12.61 -3.20
N ASN A 29 -4.92 -11.46 -3.87
CA ASN A 29 -4.04 -11.24 -5.03
C ASN A 29 -3.73 -9.74 -5.21
N ARG A 30 -2.87 -9.38 -6.18
CA ARG A 30 -2.51 -7.99 -6.53
C ARG A 30 -3.32 -7.40 -7.71
N LYS A 31 -4.40 -8.06 -8.15
CA LYS A 31 -5.19 -7.60 -9.30
C LYS A 31 -5.86 -6.28 -8.95
N GLY A 32 -5.97 -5.38 -9.94
CA GLY A 32 -6.56 -4.06 -9.78
C GLY A 32 -7.93 -4.09 -9.09
N ALA A 33 -8.85 -4.92 -9.57
CA ALA A 33 -10.19 -5.07 -8.99
C ALA A 33 -10.18 -5.51 -7.51
N THR A 34 -9.20 -6.32 -7.09
CA THR A 34 -9.07 -6.74 -5.68
C THR A 34 -8.57 -5.58 -4.82
N VAL A 35 -7.62 -4.80 -5.32
CA VAL A 35 -7.11 -3.60 -4.63
C VAL A 35 -8.20 -2.53 -4.56
N GLU A 36 -8.93 -2.31 -5.64
CA GLU A 36 -10.02 -1.34 -5.72
C GLU A 36 -11.12 -1.66 -4.71
N ARG A 37 -11.68 -2.88 -4.73
CA ARG A 37 -12.72 -3.33 -3.78
C ARG A 37 -12.26 -3.17 -2.33
N ALA A 38 -10.99 -3.45 -2.08
CA ALA A 38 -10.37 -3.31 -0.78
C ALA A 38 -10.29 -1.83 -0.34
N MET A 39 -9.85 -0.94 -1.22
CA MET A 39 -9.69 0.49 -0.92
C MET A 39 -11.03 1.23 -0.83
N ASN A 40 -12.05 0.78 -1.57
CA ASN A 40 -13.35 1.42 -1.70
C ASN A 40 -14.02 1.87 -0.36
N PRO A 41 -14.06 1.05 0.71
CA PRO A 41 -14.60 1.49 2.00
C PRO A 41 -13.61 2.31 2.86
N LEU A 42 -12.34 2.40 2.49
CA LEU A 42 -11.28 3.03 3.30
C LEU A 42 -10.98 4.47 2.89
N VAL A 43 -11.37 4.87 1.67
CA VAL A 43 -11.02 6.17 1.10
C VAL A 43 -12.26 7.07 1.14
N PRO A 44 -12.23 8.15 1.95
CA PRO A 44 -13.25 9.20 1.92
C PRO A 44 -13.37 9.84 0.53
N GLY A 45 -14.56 10.35 0.18
CA GLY A 45 -14.81 10.95 -1.13
C GLY A 45 -14.08 12.28 -1.39
N ASP A 46 -13.67 12.96 -0.32
CA ASP A 46 -12.90 14.20 -0.32
C ASP A 46 -11.39 13.97 -0.15
N ALA A 47 -10.95 12.71 -0.13
CA ALA A 47 -9.56 12.38 0.06
C ALA A 47 -8.73 12.52 -1.22
N VAL A 48 -7.49 12.98 -1.05
CA VAL A 48 -6.46 12.94 -2.09
C VAL A 48 -5.71 11.62 -2.03
N LEU A 49 -5.76 10.83 -3.10
CA LEU A 49 -5.06 9.55 -3.18
C LEU A 49 -3.59 9.76 -3.58
N CYS A 50 -2.67 9.28 -2.76
CA CYS A 50 -1.23 9.22 -3.08
C CYS A 50 -0.79 7.76 -3.22
N SER A 51 -0.16 7.40 -4.35
CA SER A 51 0.25 6.01 -4.60
C SER A 51 1.56 5.90 -5.38
N ASP A 52 2.12 4.70 -5.49
CA ASP A 52 3.29 4.39 -6.33
C ASP A 52 2.97 4.17 -7.82
N GLY A 53 1.70 4.37 -8.23
CA GLY A 53 1.28 4.31 -9.64
C GLY A 53 0.77 2.95 -10.11
N GLY A 54 0.51 2.00 -9.22
CA GLY A 54 -0.10 0.72 -9.58
C GLY A 54 -1.48 0.87 -10.26
N ASN A 55 -1.76 0.06 -11.29
CA ASN A 55 -2.98 0.15 -12.12
C ASN A 55 -4.29 0.14 -11.29
N GLY A 56 -4.36 -0.63 -10.20
CA GLY A 56 -5.57 -0.68 -9.35
C GLY A 56 -5.92 0.64 -8.67
N TYR A 57 -4.92 1.47 -8.35
CA TYR A 57 -5.14 2.78 -7.73
C TYR A 57 -5.65 3.80 -8.74
N ARG A 58 -5.15 3.73 -9.99
CA ARG A 58 -5.61 4.58 -11.09
C ARG A 58 -7.09 4.33 -11.41
N THR A 59 -7.49 3.06 -11.49
CA THR A 59 -8.89 2.70 -11.73
C THR A 59 -9.80 3.18 -10.59
N LEU A 60 -9.39 2.98 -9.34
CA LEU A 60 -10.15 3.47 -8.18
C LEU A 60 -10.33 4.99 -8.21
N ALA A 61 -9.24 5.73 -8.44
CA ALA A 61 -9.28 7.19 -8.47
C ALA A 61 -10.23 7.71 -9.56
N ALA A 62 -10.16 7.12 -10.76
CA ALA A 62 -11.05 7.47 -11.85
C ALA A 62 -12.52 7.14 -11.52
N ALA A 63 -12.79 5.95 -10.96
CA ALA A 63 -14.14 5.52 -10.61
C ALA A 63 -14.78 6.37 -9.50
N ARG A 64 -13.97 6.97 -8.62
CA ARG A 64 -14.42 7.78 -7.47
C ARG A 64 -14.20 9.28 -7.63
N CYS A 65 -13.74 9.72 -8.81
CA CYS A 65 -13.38 11.12 -9.08
C CYS A 65 -12.42 11.72 -8.03
N LEU A 66 -11.49 10.90 -7.52
CA LEU A 66 -10.51 11.33 -6.52
C LEU A 66 -9.31 11.99 -7.20
N GLU A 67 -8.79 13.05 -6.59
CA GLU A 67 -7.49 13.59 -6.98
C GLU A 67 -6.41 12.56 -6.69
N HIS A 68 -5.59 12.24 -7.70
CA HIS A 68 -4.62 11.14 -7.63
C HIS A 68 -3.22 11.61 -7.99
N PHE A 69 -2.32 11.56 -7.01
CA PHE A 69 -0.91 11.82 -7.20
C PHE A 69 -0.10 10.52 -7.22
N VAL A 70 0.60 10.30 -8.31
CA VAL A 70 1.55 9.19 -8.44
C VAL A 70 2.92 9.66 -7.98
N VAL A 71 3.35 9.16 -6.83
CA VAL A 71 4.64 9.49 -6.22
C VAL A 71 5.66 8.43 -6.64
N GLY A 72 6.69 8.87 -7.37
CA GLY A 72 7.74 8.01 -7.88
C GLY A 72 8.69 7.51 -6.78
N SER A 73 9.36 6.39 -7.05
CA SER A 73 10.35 5.80 -6.14
C SER A 73 11.78 6.31 -6.37
N LYS A 74 12.04 6.94 -7.52
CA LYS A 74 13.37 7.45 -7.92
C LYS A 74 13.69 8.77 -7.21
N PRO A 75 14.97 9.02 -6.84
CA PRO A 75 15.41 10.34 -6.38
C PRO A 75 14.91 11.44 -7.33
N GLY A 76 14.40 12.55 -6.78
CA GLY A 76 13.78 13.63 -7.57
C GLY A 76 12.30 13.46 -7.91
N THR A 77 11.72 12.25 -7.77
CA THR A 77 10.29 11.97 -8.03
C THR A 77 9.50 11.56 -6.78
N ARG A 78 10.15 11.58 -5.61
CA ARG A 78 9.60 11.13 -4.32
C ARG A 78 8.64 12.13 -3.66
N VAL A 79 8.55 13.33 -4.22
CA VAL A 79 7.66 14.40 -3.80
C VAL A 79 6.96 14.94 -5.03
N VAL A 80 5.64 14.99 -4.99
CA VAL A 80 4.81 15.57 -6.06
C VAL A 80 4.15 16.84 -5.52
N ALA A 81 4.13 17.90 -6.34
CA ALA A 81 3.60 19.22 -5.99
C ALA A 81 4.10 19.77 -4.63
N GLY A 82 5.34 19.46 -4.26
CA GLY A 82 6.01 19.97 -3.05
C GLY A 82 5.54 19.37 -1.72
N CYS A 83 4.33 18.84 -1.62
CA CYS A 83 3.75 18.37 -0.34
C CYS A 83 3.29 16.90 -0.35
N TYR A 84 3.09 16.28 -1.51
CA TYR A 84 2.60 14.89 -1.60
C TYR A 84 3.74 13.88 -1.57
N HIS A 85 3.69 12.99 -0.58
CA HIS A 85 4.70 11.96 -0.37
C HIS A 85 4.07 10.68 0.21
N ILE A 86 4.62 9.52 -0.13
CA ILE A 86 4.18 8.20 0.38
C ILE A 86 5.11 7.64 1.47
N GLN A 87 5.84 8.52 2.18
CA GLN A 87 6.84 8.11 3.18
C GLN A 87 6.20 7.36 4.36
N ASN A 88 5.01 7.78 4.81
CA ASN A 88 4.29 7.08 5.89
C ASN A 88 3.98 5.63 5.50
N VAL A 89 3.43 5.42 4.30
CA VAL A 89 3.15 4.07 3.76
C VAL A 89 4.44 3.26 3.60
N ASN A 90 5.52 3.87 3.11
CA ASN A 90 6.81 3.20 2.96
C ASN A 90 7.44 2.80 4.30
N SER A 91 7.39 3.69 5.29
CA SER A 91 7.86 3.44 6.66
C SER A 91 7.07 2.31 7.30
N LEU A 92 5.74 2.33 7.14
CA LEU A 92 4.83 1.31 7.61
C LEU A 92 5.20 -0.05 6.97
N ARG A 93 5.28 -0.13 5.63
CA ARG A 93 5.73 -1.33 4.91
C ARG A 93 7.10 -1.84 5.39
N ALA A 94 8.05 -0.94 5.65
CA ALA A 94 9.38 -1.31 6.13
C ALA A 94 9.33 -1.90 7.55
N ARG A 95 8.47 -1.38 8.44
CA ARG A 95 8.23 -1.92 9.79
C ARG A 95 7.68 -3.34 9.72
N TYR A 96 6.70 -3.59 8.85
CA TYR A 96 6.18 -4.94 8.62
C TYR A 96 7.27 -5.89 8.10
N GLY A 97 8.08 -5.44 7.14
CA GLY A 97 9.21 -6.23 6.63
C GLY A 97 10.21 -6.60 7.72
N ARG A 98 10.54 -5.68 8.63
CA ARG A 98 11.40 -5.96 9.80
C ARG A 98 10.74 -6.93 10.78
N PHE A 99 9.45 -6.76 11.06
CA PHE A 99 8.70 -7.64 11.97
C PHE A 99 8.65 -9.09 11.48
N ILE A 100 8.46 -9.30 10.18
CA ILE A 100 8.36 -10.66 9.60
C ILE A 100 9.73 -11.31 9.37
N LYS A 101 10.82 -10.52 9.27
CA LYS A 101 12.17 -11.02 8.97
C LYS A 101 12.64 -12.19 9.86
N PRO A 102 12.44 -12.17 11.20
CA PRO A 102 12.85 -13.28 12.07
C PRO A 102 12.10 -14.59 11.82
N PHE A 103 10.90 -14.51 11.23
CA PHE A 103 10.05 -15.68 10.98
C PHE A 103 10.37 -16.39 9.65
N CYS A 104 11.42 -15.97 8.92
CA CYS A 104 11.89 -16.57 7.65
C CYS A 104 10.81 -16.67 6.55
N GLY A 105 9.80 -15.80 6.62
CA GLY A 105 8.61 -15.89 5.79
C GLY A 105 7.44 -16.51 6.57
N PRO A 106 6.29 -15.84 6.61
CA PRO A 106 5.21 -16.28 7.49
C PRO A 106 4.68 -17.63 7.02
N ALA A 107 4.39 -18.51 7.98
CA ALA A 107 3.38 -19.54 7.76
C ALA A 107 2.08 -18.80 7.40
N THR A 108 1.76 -18.72 6.11
CA THR A 108 0.72 -17.86 5.52
C THR A 108 -0.65 -18.03 6.18
N LYS A 109 -0.88 -19.18 6.83
CA LYS A 109 -2.04 -19.49 7.67
C LYS A 109 -2.22 -18.55 8.88
N ASN A 110 -1.16 -17.99 9.44
CA ASN A 110 -1.22 -17.18 10.68
C ASN A 110 -1.25 -15.67 10.42
N LEU A 111 -1.22 -15.22 9.17
CA LEU A 111 -1.05 -13.80 8.84
C LEU A 111 -2.16 -12.88 9.36
N ASN A 112 -3.39 -13.40 9.43
CA ASN A 112 -4.54 -12.65 9.91
C ASN A 112 -4.39 -12.26 11.39
N GLY A 113 -3.60 -13.01 12.18
CA GLY A 113 -3.30 -12.67 13.57
C GLY A 113 -2.29 -11.53 13.75
N TYR A 114 -1.48 -11.23 12.72
CA TYR A 114 -0.44 -10.19 12.77
C TYR A 114 -0.84 -8.86 12.11
N THR A 115 -1.99 -8.83 11.44
CA THR A 115 -2.44 -7.69 10.63
C THR A 115 -3.65 -6.98 11.24
N ARG A 116 -3.78 -7.05 12.57
CA ARG A 116 -4.88 -6.42 13.32
C ARG A 116 -4.55 -4.98 13.70
#